data_AF-A0A5K0Y8U5-F1
#
_entry.id   AF-A0A5K0Y8U5-F1
#
_cell.length_a   1.000
_cell.length_b   1.000
_cell.length_c   1.000
_cell.angle_alpha   90.00
_cell.angle_beta   90.00
_cell.angle_gamma   90.00
#
_symmetry.space_group_name_H-M   'P 1'
#
loop_
_entity.id
_entity.type
_entity.pdbx_description
1 polymer ?
#
loop_
_entity_poly.entity_id
_entity_poly.type
_entity_poly.pdbx_seq_one_letter_code
_entity_poly.pdbx_strand_id
1 'polypeptide(L)'
;WLWGDLAAILLGGAKESKILITNRKVEVSQPIGAKIHKLPQMSFDESWSMFLCVAKKQEHELESHHLKRIGEKIVAKCGGLPLVVQTVGK
;
A
#
# COMPACT_ATOMS: atom_id res chain seq x y z
N TRP A 1 -23.23 6.99 -11.60
CA TRP A 1 -21.84 7.21 -12.05
C TRP A 1 -21.67 6.59 -13.43
N LEU A 2 -21.04 7.33 -14.34
CA LEU A 2 -20.81 7.06 -15.77
C LEU A 2 -19.87 5.85 -16.04
N TRP A 3 -20.09 4.68 -15.43
CA TRP A 3 -19.28 3.51 -15.82
C TRP A 3 -19.55 3.13 -17.28
N GLY A 4 -20.79 3.26 -17.77
CA GLY A 4 -21.15 2.97 -19.16
C GLY A 4 -20.36 3.80 -20.18
N ASP A 5 -20.30 5.12 -20.00
CA ASP A 5 -19.59 6.01 -20.92
C ASP A 5 -18.07 5.79 -20.87
N LEU A 6 -17.52 5.56 -19.68
CA LEU A 6 -16.09 5.25 -19.50
C LEU A 6 -15.74 3.87 -20.09
N ALA A 7 -16.60 2.87 -19.90
CA ALA A 7 -16.40 1.54 -20.44
C ALA A 7 -16.37 1.56 -21.97
N ALA A 8 -17.22 2.36 -22.61
CA ALA A 8 -17.24 2.53 -24.06
C ALA A 8 -15.89 3.07 -24.60
N ILE A 9 -15.27 4.02 -23.90
CA ILE A 9 -13.94 4.57 -24.26
C ILE A 9 -12.84 3.50 -24.10
N LEU A 10 -12.98 2.64 -23.09
CA LEU A 10 -11.95 1.67 -22.70
C LEU A 10 -11.94 0.38 -23.54
N LEU A 11 -12.96 0.13 -24.37
CA LEU A 11 -13.11 -1.08 -25.20
C LEU A 11 -12.23 -1.11 -26.47
N GLY A 12 -11.42 -0.07 -26.73
CA GLY A 12 -10.56 0.02 -27.91
C GLY A 12 -9.21 -0.72 -27.85
N GLY A 13 -8.95 -1.47 -26.78
CA GLY A 13 -7.67 -2.16 -26.58
C GLY A 13 -7.42 -3.31 -27.57
N ALA A 14 -6.15 -3.57 -27.89
CA ALA A 14 -5.76 -4.77 -28.64
C ALA A 14 -6.14 -6.05 -27.86
N LYS A 15 -6.28 -7.18 -28.55
CA LYS A 15 -6.55 -8.48 -27.92
C LYS A 15 -5.56 -8.71 -26.77
N GLU A 16 -6.08 -9.20 -25.63
CA GLU A 16 -5.33 -9.45 -24.39
C GLU A 16 -4.91 -8.22 -23.57
N SER A 17 -5.27 -7.00 -24.01
CA SER A 17 -5.12 -5.80 -23.18
C SER A 17 -5.90 -5.94 -21.86
N LYS A 18 -5.33 -5.44 -20.76
CA LYS A 18 -5.93 -5.48 -19.43
C LYS A 18 -6.01 -4.09 -18.85
N ILE A 19 -7.09 -3.81 -18.13
CA ILE A 19 -7.32 -2.55 -17.45
C ILE A 19 -7.27 -2.81 -15.94
N LEU A 20 -6.44 -2.05 -15.22
CA LEU A 20 -6.38 -2.05 -13.77
C LEU A 20 -6.98 -0.75 -13.25
N ILE A 21 -8.02 -0.86 -12.43
CA ILE A 21 -8.69 0.28 -11.81
C ILE A 21 -8.37 0.28 -10.32
N THR A 22 -7.88 1.39 -9.81
CA THR A 22 -7.64 1.60 -8.38
C THR A 22 -8.65 2.61 -7.84
N ASN A 23 -9.26 2.31 -6.70
CA ASN A 23 -10.12 3.24 -5.98
C ASN A 23 -10.09 2.93 -4.48
N ARG A 24 -10.66 3.82 -3.67
CA ARG A 24 -10.74 3.67 -2.22
C ARG A 24 -12.06 3.02 -1.75
N LYS A 25 -13.08 2.98 -2.60
CA LYS A 25 -14.46 2.62 -2.25
C LYS A 25 -14.91 1.41 -3.04
N VAL A 26 -15.02 0.26 -2.37
CA VAL A 26 -15.36 -1.02 -3.00
C VAL A 26 -16.72 -0.94 -3.71
N GLU A 27 -17.63 -0.12 -3.21
CA GLU A 27 -18.96 0.13 -3.77
C GLU A 27 -18.90 0.73 -5.18
N VAL A 28 -17.82 1.45 -5.50
CA VAL A 28 -17.56 1.99 -6.84
C VAL A 28 -17.08 0.89 -7.79
N SER A 29 -16.41 -0.15 -7.28
CA SER A 29 -15.93 -1.28 -8.07
C SER A 29 -17.00 -2.33 -8.38
N GLN A 30 -18.02 -2.47 -7.52
CA GLN A 30 -19.04 -3.52 -7.67
C GLN A 30 -19.77 -3.49 -9.03
N PRO A 31 -20.20 -2.33 -9.55
CA PRO A 31 -20.90 -2.26 -10.84
C PRO A 31 -20.01 -2.58 -12.05
N ILE A 32 -18.68 -2.60 -11.89
CA ILE A 32 -17.72 -2.86 -12.97
C ILE A 32 -17.72 -4.34 -13.37
N GLY A 33 -18.09 -5.24 -12.44
CA GLY A 33 -18.11 -6.69 -12.70
C GLY A 33 -16.73 -7.34 -12.85
N ALA A 34 -15.65 -6.62 -12.53
CA ALA A 34 -14.27 -7.14 -12.58
C ALA A 34 -13.86 -7.83 -11.28
N LYS A 35 -12.76 -8.60 -11.33
CA LYS A 35 -12.13 -9.19 -10.13
C LYS A 35 -11.64 -8.06 -9.22
N ILE A 36 -12.20 -7.99 -8.01
CA ILE A 36 -11.79 -7.01 -7.00
C ILE A 36 -10.64 -7.57 -6.17
N HIS A 37 -9.54 -6.82 -6.08
CA HIS A 37 -8.45 -7.08 -5.14
C HIS A 37 -8.43 -5.99 -4.07
N LYS A 38 -8.77 -6.36 -2.82
CA LYS A 38 -8.63 -5.45 -1.68
C LYS A 38 -7.18 -5.49 -1.23
N LEU A 39 -6.47 -4.37 -1.34
CA LEU A 39 -5.10 -4.28 -0.87
C LEU A 39 -5.07 -4.43 0.66
N PRO A 40 -4.34 -5.42 1.22
CA PRO A 40 -4.17 -5.55 2.65
C PRO A 40 -3.25 -4.45 3.19
N GLN A 41 -3.28 -4.25 4.51
CA GLN A 41 -2.23 -3.50 5.19
C GLN A 41 -0.94 -4.32 5.22
N MET A 42 0.20 -3.66 5.33
CA MET A 42 1.48 -4.34 5.52
C MET A 42 1.50 -5.03 6.90
N SER A 43 2.15 -6.18 6.95
CA SER A 43 2.54 -6.81 8.21
C SER A 43 3.53 -5.93 8.99
N PHE A 44 3.75 -6.28 10.25
CA PHE A 44 4.75 -5.61 11.07
C PHE A 44 6.15 -5.71 10.43
N ASP A 45 6.54 -6.90 9.97
CA ASP A 45 7.88 -7.14 9.40
C ASP A 45 8.10 -6.38 8.09
N GLU A 46 7.09 -6.33 7.20
CA GLU A 46 7.14 -5.49 5.99
C GLU A 46 7.25 -4.01 6.35
N SER A 47 6.50 -3.56 7.36
CA SER A 47 6.54 -2.16 7.83
C SER A 47 7.88 -1.81 8.49
N TRP A 48 8.47 -2.75 9.24
CA TRP A 48 9.79 -2.60 9.88
C TRP A 48 10.89 -2.51 8.85
N SER A 49 10.89 -3.41 7.86
CA SER A 49 11.82 -3.41 6.73
C SER A 49 11.73 -2.11 5.94
N MET A 50 10.51 -1.65 5.63
CA MET A 50 10.29 -0.36 4.97
C MET A 50 10.76 0.82 5.81
N PHE A 51 10.50 0.82 7.13
CA PHE A 51 10.96 1.87 8.03
C PHE A 51 12.49 2.00 8.03
N LEU A 52 13.21 0.89 8.17
CA LEU A 52 14.68 0.85 8.09
C LEU A 52 15.18 1.37 6.75
N CYS A 53 14.56 0.94 5.65
CA CYS A 53 14.89 1.38 4.30
C CYS A 53 14.73 2.90 4.14
N VAL A 54 13.60 3.46 4.59
CA VAL A 54 13.33 4.91 4.48
C VAL A 54 14.23 5.72 5.42
N ALA A 55 14.48 5.24 6.63
CA ALA A 55 15.40 5.84 7.59
C ALA A 55 16.87 5.75 7.18
N LYS A 56 17.17 5.00 6.10
CA LYS A 56 18.53 4.69 5.65
C LYS A 56 19.35 4.11 6.80
N LYS A 57 18.74 3.20 7.55
CA LYS A 57 19.34 2.47 8.65
C LYS A 57 19.33 0.99 8.38
N GLN A 58 20.41 0.33 8.79
CA GLN A 58 20.45 -1.11 8.94
C GLN A 58 20.00 -1.46 10.36
N GLU A 59 19.46 -2.66 10.53
CA GLU A 59 18.98 -3.10 11.83
C GLU A 59 20.08 -3.11 12.90
N HIS A 60 21.31 -3.47 12.51
CA HIS A 60 22.47 -3.48 13.40
C HIS A 60 22.82 -2.07 13.93
N GLU A 61 22.53 -1.01 13.17
CA GLU A 61 22.74 0.38 13.64
C GLU A 61 21.78 0.79 14.76
N LEU A 62 20.71 0.01 14.98
CA LEU A 62 19.74 0.19 16.06
C LEU A 62 19.97 -0.78 17.22
N GLU A 63 21.07 -1.55 17.22
CA GLU A 63 21.34 -2.64 18.18
C GLU A 63 21.30 -2.24 19.65
N SER A 64 21.45 -0.94 19.97
CA SER A 64 21.12 -0.47 21.30
C SER A 64 19.65 -0.84 21.60
N HIS A 65 19.42 -1.70 22.59
CA HIS A 65 18.07 -2.19 22.95
C HIS A 65 17.04 -1.06 23.09
N HIS A 66 17.49 0.14 23.46
CA HIS A 66 16.64 1.32 23.55
C HIS A 66 16.14 1.82 22.18
N LEU A 67 17.03 2.02 21.20
CA LEU A 67 16.65 2.56 19.88
C LEU A 67 15.83 1.58 19.06
N LYS A 68 16.20 0.29 19.02
CA LYS A 68 15.39 -0.75 18.36
C LYS A 68 13.97 -0.78 18.91
N ARG A 69 13.82 -0.80 20.23
CA ARG A 69 12.50 -0.80 20.89
C ARG A 69 11.68 0.46 20.60
N ILE A 70 12.32 1.63 20.46
CA ILE A 70 11.63 2.86 20.07
C ILE A 70 11.15 2.75 18.61
N GLY A 71 12.01 2.31 17.70
CA GLY A 71 11.66 2.11 16.29
C GLY A 71 10.49 1.15 16.12
N GLU A 72 10.55 -0.02 16.77
CA GLU A 72 9.48 -1.02 16.73
C GLU A 72 8.15 -0.45 17.24
N LYS A 73 8.17 0.36 18.32
CA LYS A 73 6.98 1.05 18.83
C LYS A 73 6.42 2.09 17.86
N ILE A 74 7.29 2.81 17.12
CA ILE A 74 6.87 3.76 16.08
C ILE A 74 6.19 3.00 14.95
N VAL A 75 6.80 1.93 14.46
CA VAL A 75 6.25 1.10 13.38
C VAL A 75 4.92 0.46 13.78
N ALA A 76 4.79 -0.05 15.01
CA ALA A 76 3.53 -0.56 15.52
C ALA A 76 2.41 0.50 15.49
N LYS A 77 2.73 1.77 15.80
CA LYS A 77 1.77 2.89 15.72
C LYS A 77 1.40 3.30 14.29
N CYS A 78 2.18 2.90 13.27
CA CYS A 78 1.88 3.20 11.88
C CYS A 78 0.74 2.34 11.30
N GLY A 79 0.37 1.25 11.97
CA GLY A 79 -0.78 0.41 11.60
C GLY A 79 -0.68 -0.22 10.21
N GLY A 80 0.55 -0.51 9.73
CA GLY A 80 0.76 -1.14 8.43
C GLY A 80 0.45 -0.25 7.22
N LEU A 81 0.30 1.07 7.41
CA LEU A 81 0.02 2.01 6.32
C LEU A 81 1.33 2.49 5.67
N PRO A 82 1.62 2.15 4.40
CA PRO A 82 2.90 2.47 3.76
C PRO A 82 3.24 3.96 3.78
N LEU A 83 2.24 4.82 3.53
CA LEU A 83 2.44 6.27 3.52
C LEU A 83 2.82 6.82 4.91
N VAL A 84 2.27 6.26 5.99
CA VAL A 84 2.61 6.68 7.36
C VAL A 84 4.04 6.25 7.69
N VAL A 85 4.39 4.99 7.41
CA VAL A 85 5.76 4.45 7.61
C VAL A 85 6.78 5.30 6.85
N GLN A 86 6.48 5.64 5.60
CA GLN A 86 7.35 6.50 4.78
C GLN A 86 7.51 7.90 5.35
N THR A 87 6.46 8.46 5.95
CA THR A 87 6.49 9.81 6.50
C THR A 87 7.29 9.87 7.80
N VAL A 88 7.15 8.88 8.69
CA VAL A 88 7.84 8.87 9.99
C VAL A 88 9.28 8.36 9.91
N GLY A 89 9.60 7.53 8.91
CA GLY A 89 10.95 7.00 8.73
C GLY A 89 11.92 7.98 8.07
N LYS A 90 11.42 9.07 7.47
CA LYS A 90 12.22 10.05 6.73
C LYS A 90 12.86 11.08 7.67
#